data_AF-A0AAF0XRH5-F1
#
_entry.id   AF-A0AAF0XRH5-F1
#
_cell.length_a   1.000
_cell.length_b   1.000
_cell.length_c   1.000
_cell.angle_alpha   90.00
_cell.angle_beta   90.00
_cell.angle_gamma   90.00
#
_symmetry.space_group_name_H-M   'P 1'
#
loop_
_entity.id
_entity.type
_entity.pdbx_description
1 polymer ?
#
loop_
_entity_poly.entity_id
_entity_poly.type
_entity_poly.pdbx_seq_one_letter_code
_entity_poly.pdbx_strand_id
1 'polypeptide(L)'
;MTTKGDTYSFGILLLEMLTSKKPTHRMFRGGLNLHNFVWMSLPDKVIDITDPLIMEMTSRTDGKQVEKRLTRMFDIGLACSKPSPKARPDMHAVLRELESIRNSF
;
A
#
# COMPACT_ATOMS: atom_id res chain seq x y z
N MET A 1 -3.78 9.01 20.81
CA MET A 1 -4.12 8.89 19.37
C MET A 1 -3.89 10.25 18.73
N THR A 2 -3.20 10.32 17.59
CA THR A 2 -3.00 11.59 16.86
C THR A 2 -3.37 11.36 15.40
N THR A 3 -3.82 12.39 14.70
CA THR A 3 -4.19 12.27 13.29
C THR A 3 -3.08 11.65 12.44
N LYS A 4 -1.81 12.00 12.70
CA LYS A 4 -0.66 11.42 12.00
C LYS A 4 -0.33 10.00 12.41
N GLY A 5 -0.68 9.60 13.63
CA GLY A 5 -0.65 8.20 14.07
C GLY A 5 -1.69 7.37 13.33
N ASP A 6 -2.91 7.90 13.22
CA ASP A 6 -4.01 7.23 12.51
C ASP A 6 -3.70 7.07 11.02
N THR A 7 -3.12 8.09 10.38
CA THR A 7 -2.60 7.99 9.00
C THR A 7 -1.55 6.90 8.86
N TYR A 8 -0.64 6.74 9.82
CA TYR A 8 0.36 5.67 9.78
C TYR A 8 -0.28 4.29 9.87
N SER A 9 -1.18 4.10 10.84
CA SER A 9 -1.90 2.84 11.02
C SER A 9 -2.72 2.49 9.79
N PHE A 10 -3.39 3.48 9.18
CA PHE A 10 -4.07 3.30 7.89
C PHE A 10 -3.11 2.83 6.79
N GLY A 11 -1.94 3.47 6.67
CA GLY A 11 -0.91 3.07 5.70
C GLY A 11 -0.48 1.62 5.87
N ILE A 12 -0.20 1.20 7.12
CA ILE A 12 0.18 -0.18 7.42
C ILE A 12 -0.96 -1.16 7.10
N LEU A 13 -2.19 -0.84 7.49
CA LEU A 13 -3.36 -1.67 7.17
C LEU A 13 -3.58 -1.81 5.67
N LEU A 14 -3.41 -0.73 4.90
CA LEU A 14 -3.51 -0.78 3.45
C LEU A 14 -2.45 -1.70 2.84
N LEU A 15 -1.19 -1.59 3.29
CA LEU A 15 -0.12 -2.49 2.84
C LEU A 15 -0.37 -3.94 3.26
N GLU A 16 -0.92 -4.17 4.44
CA GLU A 16 -1.27 -5.52 4.92
C GLU A 16 -2.37 -6.14 4.03
N MET A 17 -3.43 -5.40 3.73
CA MET A 17 -4.51 -5.85 2.85
C MET A 17 -4.01 -6.15 1.44
N LEU A 18 -3.14 -5.31 0.88
CA LEU A 18 -2.63 -5.48 -0.48
C LEU A 18 -1.66 -6.66 -0.62
N THR A 19 -0.95 -7.03 0.45
CA THR A 19 0.08 -8.09 0.41
C THR A 19 -0.33 -9.39 1.09
N SER A 20 -1.43 -9.38 1.85
CA SER A 20 -1.80 -10.42 2.82
C SER A 20 -0.72 -10.71 3.89
N LYS A 21 0.22 -9.78 4.10
CA LYS A 21 1.32 -9.96 5.07
C LYS A 21 1.07 -9.17 6.33
N LYS A 22 0.92 -9.89 7.45
CA LYS A 22 0.81 -9.28 8.77
C LYS A 22 2.06 -8.45 9.09
N PRO A 23 1.94 -7.22 9.63
CA PRO A 23 3.10 -6.43 10.06
C PRO A 23 3.98 -7.13 11.10
N THR A 24 3.42 -8.09 11.83
CA THR A 24 4.09 -8.93 12.84
C THR A 24 4.57 -10.28 12.30
N HIS A 25 4.49 -10.50 10.99
CA HIS A 25 4.93 -11.74 10.37
C HIS A 25 6.40 -12.01 10.67
N ARG A 26 6.75 -13.28 10.91
CA ARG A 26 8.10 -13.70 11.35
C ARG A 26 9.25 -13.29 10.42
N MET A 27 8.96 -12.98 9.15
CA MET A 27 9.94 -12.48 8.19
C MET A 27 10.40 -11.05 8.47
N PHE A 28 9.60 -10.26 9.18
CA PHE A 28 9.89 -8.86 9.51
C PHE A 28 10.68 -8.77 10.82
N ARG A 29 11.97 -9.14 10.73
CA ARG A 29 12.95 -9.11 11.82
C ARG A 29 14.20 -8.35 11.38
N GLY A 30 15.06 -7.98 12.33
CA GLY A 30 16.34 -7.32 12.02
C GLY A 30 16.19 -5.95 11.35
N GLY A 31 15.16 -5.18 11.71
CA GLY A 31 14.89 -3.86 11.12
C GLY A 31 14.08 -3.88 9.82
N LEU A 32 13.80 -5.06 9.26
CA LEU A 32 12.83 -5.20 8.19
C LEU A 32 11.41 -5.10 8.75
N ASN A 33 10.57 -4.31 8.10
CA ASN A 33 9.15 -4.17 8.40
C ASN A 33 8.35 -4.16 7.08
N LEU A 34 7.02 -4.20 7.19
CA LEU A 34 6.13 -4.23 6.03
C LEU A 34 6.33 -3.04 5.08
N HIS A 35 6.52 -1.83 5.62
CA HIS A 35 6.79 -0.63 4.80
C HIS A 35 8.06 -0.80 3.97
N ASN A 36 9.18 -1.19 4.59
CA ASN A 36 10.46 -1.36 3.91
C ASN A 36 10.39 -2.50 2.89
N PHE A 37 9.71 -3.61 3.21
CA PHE A 37 9.50 -4.73 2.29
C PHE A 37 8.79 -4.28 1.00
N VAL A 38 7.71 -3.50 1.14
CA VAL A 38 6.98 -2.95 -0.01
C VAL A 38 7.84 -1.92 -0.75
N TRP A 39 8.48 -0.99 -0.04
CA TRP A 39 9.35 0.04 -0.63
C TRP A 39 10.43 -0.56 -1.54
N MET A 40 11.08 -1.64 -1.10
CA MET A 40 12.14 -2.32 -1.86
C MET A 40 11.61 -3.14 -3.05
N SER A 41 10.31 -3.36 -3.14
CA SER A 41 9.68 -4.18 -4.18
C SER A 41 9.08 -3.34 -5.31
N LEU A 42 8.89 -2.04 -5.12
CA LEU A 42 8.31 -1.16 -6.14
C LEU A 42 9.36 -0.44 -7.00
N PRO A 43 9.02 -0.11 -8.27
CA PRO A 43 7.76 -0.46 -8.95
C PRO A 43 7.77 -1.86 -9.59
N ASP A 44 8.93 -2.51 -9.71
CA ASP A 44 9.11 -3.65 -10.61
C ASP A 44 8.41 -4.95 -10.18
N LYS A 45 8.08 -5.10 -8.89
CA LYS A 45 7.54 -6.35 -8.32
C LYS A 45 6.16 -6.18 -7.70
N VAL A 46 5.37 -5.20 -8.18
CA VAL A 46 4.01 -4.95 -7.68
C VAL A 46 3.16 -6.23 -7.70
N ILE A 47 3.18 -6.96 -8.81
CA ILE A 47 2.40 -8.20 -8.96
C ILE A 47 2.88 -9.30 -8.00
N ASP A 48 4.19 -9.45 -7.82
CA ASP A 48 4.77 -10.51 -6.99
C ASP A 48 4.45 -10.34 -5.50
N ILE A 49 4.27 -9.10 -5.05
CA ILE A 49 3.97 -8.79 -3.64
C ILE A 49 2.48 -8.68 -3.35
N THR A 50 1.63 -8.56 -4.38
CA THR A 50 0.17 -8.46 -4.21
C THR A 50 -0.42 -9.80 -3.75
N ASP A 51 -1.44 -9.72 -2.91
CA ASP A 51 -2.24 -10.87 -2.48
C ASP A 51 -2.77 -11.63 -3.71
N PRO A 52 -2.48 -12.93 -3.85
CA PRO A 52 -3.01 -13.74 -4.95
C PRO A 52 -4.53 -13.67 -5.11
N LEU A 53 -5.29 -13.48 -4.02
CA LEU A 53 -6.75 -13.33 -4.09
C LEU A 53 -7.15 -12.03 -4.81
N ILE A 54 -6.40 -10.94 -4.61
CA ILE A 54 -6.63 -9.68 -5.34
C ILE A 54 -6.33 -9.88 -6.84
N MET A 55 -5.26 -10.63 -7.16
CA MET A 55 -4.93 -10.97 -8.54
C MET A 55 -6.01 -11.83 -9.21
N GLU A 56 -6.57 -12.79 -8.49
CA GLU A 56 -7.66 -13.64 -8.98
C GLU A 56 -8.93 -12.81 -9.26
N MET A 57 -9.33 -11.94 -8.33
CA MET A 57 -10.51 -11.07 -8.48
C MET A 57 -10.37 -10.09 -9.66
N THR A 58 -9.15 -9.70 -10.00
CA THR A 58 -8.87 -8.72 -11.07
C THR A 58 -8.51 -9.37 -12.42
N SER A 59 -8.48 -10.70 -12.49
CA SER A 59 -8.08 -11.48 -13.68
C SER A 59 -8.84 -11.17 -14.97
N ARG A 60 -10.07 -10.64 -14.87
CA ARG A 60 -10.91 -10.26 -16.02
C ARG A 60 -10.65 -8.83 -16.53
N THR A 61 -9.81 -8.07 -15.84
CA THR A 61 -9.45 -6.69 -16.18
C THR A 61 -8.14 -6.67 -16.96
N ASP A 62 -7.88 -5.60 -17.73
CA ASP A 62 -6.57 -5.39 -18.35
C ASP A 62 -5.46 -5.37 -17.28
N GLY A 63 -4.54 -6.35 -17.36
CA GLY A 63 -3.48 -6.55 -16.38
C GLY A 63 -2.62 -5.31 -16.17
N LYS A 64 -2.35 -4.52 -17.23
CA LYS A 64 -1.58 -3.27 -17.11
C LYS A 64 -2.30 -2.21 -16.30
N GLN A 65 -3.63 -2.13 -16.44
CA GLN A 65 -4.46 -1.19 -15.71
C GLN A 65 -4.57 -1.59 -14.24
N VAL A 66 -4.68 -2.90 -13.96
CA VAL A 66 -4.65 -3.44 -12.60
C VAL A 66 -3.32 -3.13 -11.93
N GLU A 67 -2.21 -3.44 -12.58
CA GLU A 67 -0.86 -3.16 -12.07
C GLU A 67 -0.67 -1.68 -11.74
N LYS A 68 -1.11 -0.78 -12.65
CA LYS A 68 -1.06 0.66 -12.42
C LYS A 68 -1.90 1.11 -11.22
N ARG A 69 -3.11 0.55 -11.03
CA ARG A 69 -3.97 0.85 -9.87
C ARG A 69 -3.32 0.35 -8.58
N LEU A 70 -2.79 -0.88 -8.57
CA LEU A 70 -2.10 -1.46 -7.41
C LEU A 70 -0.85 -0.66 -7.04
N THR A 71 -0.04 -0.27 -8.02
CA THR A 71 1.15 0.59 -7.82
C THR A 71 0.77 1.86 -7.06
N ARG A 72 -0.27 2.58 -7.51
CA ARG A 72 -0.73 3.80 -6.84
C ARG A 72 -1.28 3.53 -5.43
N MET A 73 -1.96 2.40 -5.21
CA MET A 73 -2.43 2.03 -3.87
C MET A 73 -1.27 1.71 -2.93
N PHE A 74 -0.21 1.06 -3.41
CA PHE A 74 1.02 0.84 -2.66
C PHE A 74 1.73 2.16 -2.34
N ASP A 75 1.81 3.09 -3.29
CA ASP A 75 2.37 4.43 -3.07
C ASP A 75 1.63 5.19 -1.96
N ILE A 76 0.30 5.10 -1.91
CA ILE A 76 -0.51 5.65 -0.82
C ILE A 76 -0.12 4.99 0.51
N GLY A 77 -0.05 3.65 0.55
CA GLY A 77 0.35 2.92 1.75
C GLY A 77 1.73 3.32 2.26
N LEU A 78 2.71 3.46 1.37
CA LEU A 78 4.06 3.92 1.66
C LEU A 78 4.09 5.36 2.15
N ALA A 79 3.40 6.29 1.48
CA ALA A 79 3.33 7.70 1.88
C ALA A 79 2.73 7.86 3.29
N CYS A 80 1.65 7.14 3.57
CA CYS A 80 0.99 7.13 4.87
C CYS A 80 1.85 6.55 6.00
N SER A 81 2.64 5.51 5.70
CA SER A 81 3.44 4.79 6.69
C SER A 81 4.90 5.28 6.80
N LYS A 82 5.22 6.48 6.31
CA LYS A 82 6.57 7.06 6.49
C LYS A 82 6.94 7.20 7.98
N PRO A 83 8.22 6.96 8.37
CA PRO A 83 8.64 7.11 9.76
C PRO A 83 8.42 8.51 10.33
N SER A 84 8.66 9.55 9.53
CA SER A 84 8.45 10.95 9.93
C SER A 84 6.97 11.36 9.85
N PRO A 85 6.32 11.75 10.96
CA PRO A 85 4.92 12.20 10.95
C PRO A 85 4.66 13.40 10.03
N LYS A 86 5.65 14.29 9.87
CA LYS A 86 5.55 15.48 9.02
C LYS A 86 5.56 15.14 7.52
N ALA A 87 6.13 14.00 7.15
CA ALA A 87 6.20 13.54 5.76
C ALA A 87 4.96 12.75 5.32
N ARG A 88 4.04 12.44 6.25
CA ARG A 88 2.79 11.73 5.94
C ARG A 88 1.76 12.71 5.40
N PRO A 89 0.95 12.33 4.40
CA PRO A 89 -0.14 13.16 3.91
C PRO A 89 -1.21 13.41 4.99
N ASP A 90 -2.13 14.33 4.72
CA ASP A 90 -3.39 14.38 5.45
C ASP A 90 -4.40 13.39 4.87
N MET A 91 -5.39 12.96 5.66
CA MET A 91 -6.37 11.96 5.21
C MET A 91 -7.27 12.44 4.07
N HIS A 92 -7.47 13.75 3.88
CA HIS A 92 -8.22 14.26 2.73
C HIS A 92 -7.39 14.11 1.45
N ALA A 93 -6.07 14.33 1.50
CA ALA A 93 -5.19 14.04 0.38
C ALA A 93 -5.20 12.54 0.02
N VAL A 94 -5.14 11.67 1.04
CA VAL A 94 -5.26 10.21 0.85
C VAL A 94 -6.60 9.86 0.19
N LEU A 95 -7.71 10.41 0.67
CA LEU A 95 -9.03 10.18 0.10
C LEU A 95 -9.09 10.62 -1.37
N ARG A 96 -8.62 11.83 -1.70
CA ARG A 96 -8.59 12.33 -3.09
C ARG A 96 -7.83 11.40 -4.02
N GLU A 97 -6.69 10.86 -3.58
CA GLU A 97 -5.93 9.90 -4.38
C GLU A 97 -6.67 8.57 -4.56
N LEU A 98 -7.31 8.05 -3.51
CA LEU A 98 -8.13 6.84 -3.61
C LEU A 98 -9.33 7.04 -4.56
N GLU A 99 -9.99 8.19 -4.49
CA GLU A 99 -11.09 8.54 -5.40
C GLU A 99 -10.59 8.71 -6.83
N SER A 100 -9.42 9.30 -7.02
CA SER A 100 -8.77 9.37 -8.33
C SER A 100 -8.49 7.97 -8.88
N ILE A 101 -7.98 7.03 -8.08
CA ILE A 101 -7.75 5.64 -8.51
C ILE A 101 -9.07 4.97 -8.91
N ARG A 102 -10.13 5.15 -8.10
CA ARG A 102 -11.46 4.58 -8.35
C ARG A 102 -12.10 5.12 -9.63
N ASN A 103 -12.01 6.43 -9.84
CA ASN A 103 -12.66 7.13 -10.95
C ASN A 103 -11.79 7.19 -12.21
N SER A 104 -10.52 6.79 -12.12
CA SER A 104 -9.71 6.57 -13.31
C SER A 104 -10.23 5.30 -13.98
N PHE A 105 -10.90 5.46 -15.12
CA PHE A 105 -11.45 4.42 -16.01
C PHE A 105 -12.75 3.79 -15.49
#